data_AF-A0A3D4I5K7-F1
#
_entry.id   AF-A0A3D4I5K7-F1
#
_cell.length_a   1.000
_cell.length_b   1.000
_cell.length_c   1.000
_cell.angle_alpha   90.00
_cell.angle_beta   90.00
_cell.angle_gamma   90.00
#
_symmetry.space_group_name_H-M   'P 1'
#
loop_
_entity.id
_entity.type
_entity.pdbx_description
1 polymer ?
#
loop_
_entity_poly.entity_id
_entity_poly.type
_entity_poly.pdbx_seq_one_letter_code
_entity_poly.pdbx_strand_id
1 'polypeptide(L)'
;MIELAAGNKHKKRYFAAFACVIAVAGAKYVFDYVINYKYLIDVPYISQEGSAATGCELVSTAMVLDYYGCDASVEDVINRTPASGLTQTQNGLVGDSPSEYFIGDPRSSHG
;
A
#
# COMPACT_ATOMS: atom_id res chain seq x y z
N MET A 1 -35.49 -23.06 -52.62
CA MET A 1 -34.08 -23.07 -52.14
C MET A 1 -33.70 -21.83 -51.30
N ILE A 2 -34.64 -21.01 -50.80
CA ILE A 2 -34.31 -19.75 -50.08
C ILE A 2 -34.58 -19.84 -48.55
N GLU A 3 -35.43 -20.76 -48.06
CA GLU A 3 -35.80 -20.82 -46.63
C GLU A 3 -34.75 -21.45 -45.69
N LEU A 4 -33.86 -22.32 -46.17
CA LEU A 4 -32.88 -23.01 -45.30
C LEU A 4 -31.73 -22.11 -44.80
N ALA A 5 -31.46 -20.99 -45.47
CA ALA A 5 -30.37 -20.08 -45.12
C ALA A 5 -30.73 -19.09 -44.00
N ALA A 6 -32.02 -18.72 -43.88
CA ALA A 6 -32.49 -17.73 -42.89
C ALA A 6 -32.44 -18.26 -41.45
N GLY A 7 -32.83 -19.52 -41.24
CA GLY A 7 -32.83 -20.15 -39.92
C GLY A 7 -31.43 -20.35 -39.31
N ASN A 8 -30.42 -20.61 -40.14
CA ASN A 8 -29.03 -20.78 -39.69
C ASN A 8 -28.37 -19.43 -39.36
N LYS A 9 -28.71 -18.37 -40.10
CA LYS A 9 -28.25 -17.00 -39.81
C LYS A 9 -28.79 -16.49 -38.47
N HIS A 10 -30.06 -16.79 -38.16
CA HIS A 10 -30.66 -16.39 -36.88
C HIS A 10 -30.02 -17.12 -35.69
N LYS A 11 -29.82 -18.44 -35.79
CA LYS A 11 -29.13 -19.24 -34.75
C LYS A 11 -27.67 -18.78 -34.54
N LYS A 12 -26.93 -18.49 -35.61
CA LYS A 12 -25.56 -17.93 -35.54
C LYS A 12 -25.53 -16.56 -34.87
N ARG A 13 -26.52 -15.69 -35.13
CA ARG A 13 -26.65 -14.39 -34.47
C ARG A 13 -26.93 -14.52 -32.98
N TYR A 14 -27.81 -15.44 -32.58
CA TYR A 14 -28.06 -15.71 -31.16
C TYR A 14 -26.84 -16.31 -30.46
N PHE A 15 -26.12 -17.22 -31.12
CA PHE A 15 -24.88 -17.78 -30.58
C PHE A 15 -23.80 -16.70 -30.42
N ALA A 16 -23.63 -15.83 -31.42
CA ALA A 16 -22.69 -14.71 -31.34
C ALA A 16 -23.09 -13.71 -30.25
N ALA A 17 -24.37 -13.39 -30.12
CA ALA A 17 -24.86 -12.52 -29.05
C ALA A 17 -24.62 -13.13 -27.67
N PHE A 18 -24.89 -14.43 -27.50
CA PHE A 18 -24.64 -15.15 -26.25
C PHE A 18 -23.15 -15.20 -25.91
N ALA A 19 -22.29 -15.50 -26.88
CA ALA A 19 -20.83 -15.47 -26.69
C ALA A 19 -20.33 -14.08 -26.30
N CYS A 20 -20.86 -13.00 -26.92
CA CYS A 20 -20.56 -11.63 -26.52
C CYS A 20 -20.97 -11.34 -25.07
N VAL A 21 -22.16 -11.77 -24.64
CA VAL A 21 -22.62 -11.57 -23.26
C VAL A 21 -21.69 -12.27 -22.26
N ILE A 22 -21.30 -13.51 -22.53
CA ILE A 22 -20.35 -14.24 -21.68
C ILE A 22 -18.98 -13.56 -21.64
N ALA A 23 -18.48 -13.09 -22.79
CA ALA A 23 -17.20 -12.38 -22.84
C ALA A 23 -17.23 -11.06 -22.05
N VAL A 24 -18.31 -10.27 -22.18
CA VAL A 24 -18.47 -9.01 -21.44
C VAL A 24 -18.65 -9.26 -19.93
N ALA A 25 -19.44 -10.26 -19.55
CA ALA A 25 -19.61 -10.62 -18.14
C ALA A 25 -18.31 -11.14 -17.51
N GLY A 26 -17.56 -11.97 -18.24
CA GLY A 26 -16.24 -12.44 -17.83
C GLY A 26 -15.23 -11.31 -17.70
N ALA A 27 -15.17 -10.40 -18.67
CA ALA A 27 -14.30 -9.22 -18.62
C ALA A 27 -14.64 -8.32 -17.43
N LYS A 28 -15.93 -8.08 -17.16
CA LYS A 28 -16.38 -7.32 -15.99
C LYS A 28 -15.99 -8.03 -14.68
N TYR A 29 -16.17 -9.34 -14.58
CA TYR A 29 -15.80 -10.10 -13.38
C TYR A 29 -14.30 -10.02 -13.10
N VAL A 30 -13.47 -10.19 -14.13
CA VAL A 30 -12.01 -10.05 -14.01
C VAL A 30 -11.62 -8.62 -13.66
N PHE A 31 -12.24 -7.61 -14.31
CA PHE A 31 -12.00 -6.20 -14.00
C PHE A 31 -12.37 -5.88 -12.54
N ASP A 32 -13.56 -6.27 -12.10
CA ASP A 32 -14.00 -6.06 -10.72
C ASP A 32 -13.06 -6.80 -9.75
N TYR A 33 -12.62 -8.03 -10.04
CA TYR A 33 -11.68 -8.78 -9.20
C TYR A 33 -10.30 -8.09 -9.11
N VAL A 34 -9.78 -7.58 -10.23
CA VAL A 34 -8.49 -6.91 -10.28
C VAL A 34 -8.53 -5.52 -9.61
N ILE A 35 -9.65 -4.80 -9.73
CA ILE A 35 -9.79 -3.42 -9.25
C ILE A 35 -10.31 -3.35 -7.80
N ASN A 36 -10.79 -4.44 -7.20
CA ASN A 36 -11.26 -4.45 -5.80
C ASN A 36 -10.12 -4.48 -4.76
N TYR A 37 -9.00 -3.80 -5.03
CA TYR A 37 -8.07 -3.43 -3.98
C TYR A 37 -8.53 -2.12 -3.35
N LYS A 38 -9.25 -2.23 -2.23
CA LYS A 38 -9.73 -1.07 -1.49
C LYS A 38 -8.66 -0.62 -0.48
N TYR A 39 -7.95 0.44 -0.81
CA TYR A 39 -7.15 1.18 0.17
C TYR A 39 -8.09 1.83 1.19
N LEU A 40 -7.74 1.79 2.49
CA LEU A 40 -8.50 2.49 3.52
C LEU A 40 -8.33 4.01 3.39
N ILE A 41 -7.10 4.44 3.13
CA ILE A 41 -6.68 5.82 2.88
C ILE A 41 -5.57 5.80 1.83
N ASP A 42 -5.53 6.83 0.99
CA ASP A 42 -4.53 7.01 -0.06
C ASP A 42 -3.46 7.98 0.48
N VAL A 43 -2.39 7.44 1.05
CA VAL A 43 -1.31 8.21 1.70
C VAL A 43 -0.11 8.36 0.76
N PRO A 44 0.58 9.52 0.79
CA PRO A 44 1.78 9.76 -0.01
C PRO A 44 2.87 8.75 0.37
N TYR A 45 3.45 8.07 -0.62
CA TYR A 45 4.53 7.11 -0.38
C TYR A 45 5.87 7.81 -0.15
N ILE A 46 6.50 7.52 0.98
CA ILE A 46 7.85 7.97 1.31
C ILE A 46 8.69 6.74 1.64
N SER A 47 9.85 6.59 1.00
CA SER A 47 10.79 5.49 1.31
C SER A 47 11.70 5.86 2.47
N GLN A 48 11.94 4.90 3.37
CA GLN A 48 12.94 5.01 4.44
C GLN A 48 14.38 4.73 3.96
N GLU A 49 14.52 4.13 2.77
CA GLU A 49 15.81 3.70 2.23
C GLU A 49 16.73 4.90 1.98
N GLY A 50 17.96 4.83 2.51
CA GLY A 50 18.98 5.88 2.36
C GLY A 50 18.80 7.11 3.25
N SER A 51 17.73 7.20 4.04
CA SER A 51 17.44 8.36 4.90
C SER A 51 17.17 7.98 6.37
N ALA A 52 16.32 6.99 6.61
CA ALA A 52 15.87 6.57 7.94
C ALA A 52 15.89 5.04 8.06
N ALA A 53 17.09 4.46 8.05
CA ALA A 53 17.30 3.00 7.95
C ALA A 53 16.48 2.18 8.94
N THR A 54 16.32 2.65 10.18
CA THR A 54 15.53 1.99 11.24
C THR A 54 14.28 2.79 11.65
N GLY A 55 13.96 3.89 10.95
CA GLY A 55 12.88 4.81 11.31
C GLY A 55 11.54 4.54 10.63
N CYS A 56 11.10 3.29 10.49
CA CYS A 56 9.88 2.96 9.75
C CYS A 56 8.63 3.61 10.35
N GLU A 57 8.55 3.74 11.67
CA GLU A 57 7.48 4.42 12.39
C GLU A 57 7.50 5.93 12.13
N LEU A 58 8.68 6.51 12.03
CA LEU A 58 8.88 7.95 11.80
C LEU A 58 8.51 8.33 10.36
N VAL A 59 8.90 7.51 9.38
CA VAL A 59 8.51 7.69 7.97
C VAL A 59 7.00 7.52 7.81
N SER A 60 6.41 6.48 8.42
CA SER A 60 4.96 6.27 8.40
C SER A 60 4.19 7.43 9.04
N THR A 61 4.75 8.02 10.10
CA THR A 61 4.18 9.22 10.76
C THR A 61 4.19 10.42 9.81
N ALA A 62 5.31 10.67 9.11
CA ALA A 62 5.39 11.75 8.12
C ALA A 62 4.36 11.54 6.98
N MET A 63 4.19 10.31 6.49
CA MET A 63 3.19 9.99 5.45
C MET A 63 1.75 10.31 5.90
N VAL A 64 1.41 9.99 7.16
CA VAL A 64 0.09 10.29 7.72
C VAL A 64 -0.09 11.79 7.96
N LEU A 65 0.94 12.49 8.43
CA LEU A 65 0.89 13.95 8.62
C LEU A 65 0.66 14.68 7.28
N ASP A 66 1.40 14.30 6.24
CA ASP A 66 1.24 14.88 4.90
C ASP A 66 -0.15 14.59 4.32
N TYR A 67 -0.70 13.38 4.53
CA TYR A 67 -2.08 13.06 4.16
C TYR A 67 -3.12 14.02 4.79
N TYR A 68 -2.89 14.50 6.01
CA TYR A 68 -3.75 15.47 6.68
C TYR A 68 -3.42 16.93 6.34
N GLY A 69 -2.47 17.18 5.43
CA GLY A 69 -2.05 18.52 5.01
C GLY A 69 -1.13 19.23 6.01
N CYS A 70 -0.47 18.49 6.90
CA CYS A 70 0.57 19.03 7.77
C CYS A 70 1.91 19.06 7.03
N ASP A 71 2.51 20.25 6.92
CA ASP A 71 3.86 20.42 6.37
C ASP A 71 4.90 19.92 7.38
N ALA A 72 5.24 18.64 7.30
CA ALA A 72 6.23 17.98 8.14
C ALA A 72 7.02 16.94 7.32
N SER A 73 8.32 17.16 7.17
CA SER A 73 9.21 16.19 6.54
C SER A 73 9.54 15.02 7.49
N VAL A 74 10.06 13.92 6.95
CA VAL A 74 10.63 12.82 7.77
C VAL A 74 11.66 13.34 8.76
N GLU A 75 12.49 14.29 8.32
CA GLU A 75 13.53 14.90 9.13
C GLU A 75 12.95 15.74 10.28
N ASP A 76 11.84 16.45 10.04
CA ASP A 76 11.12 17.16 11.11
C ASP A 76 10.56 16.21 12.16
N VAL A 77 10.03 15.05 11.72
CA VAL A 77 9.52 14.02 12.63
C VAL A 77 10.67 13.43 13.45
N ILE A 78 11.79 13.06 12.82
CA ILE A 78 12.97 12.54 13.53
C ILE A 78 13.46 13.55 14.58
N ASN A 79 13.60 14.82 14.20
CA ASN A 79 14.16 15.84 15.09
C ASN A 79 13.22 16.22 16.25
N ARG A 80 11.93 15.89 16.15
CA ARG A 80 10.92 16.13 17.21
C ARG A 80 10.67 14.91 18.09
N THR A 81 11.05 13.70 17.65
CA THR A 81 10.89 12.48 18.43
C THR A 81 12.06 12.33 19.41
N PRO A 82 11.79 12.22 20.73
CA PRO A 82 12.83 11.90 21.71
C PRO A 82 13.49 10.57 21.37
N ALA A 83 14.82 10.53 21.36
CA ALA A 83 15.58 9.31 21.13
C ALA A 83 16.53 9.06 22.30
N SER A 84 16.73 7.79 22.63
CA SER A 84 17.70 7.38 23.64
C SER A 84 18.43 6.10 23.26
N GLY A 85 19.61 5.89 23.84
CA GLY A 85 20.45 4.75 23.52
C GLY A 85 20.30 3.59 24.51
N LEU A 86 20.93 2.47 24.17
CA LEU A 86 21.10 1.35 25.09
C LEU A 86 22.46 1.45 25.79
N THR A 87 22.48 1.12 27.08
CA THR A 87 23.69 1.02 27.90
C THR A 87 23.97 -0.43 28.25
N GLN A 88 25.19 -0.90 28.00
CA GLN A 88 25.63 -2.23 28.41
C GLN A 88 25.88 -2.28 29.91
N THR A 89 25.23 -3.22 30.59
CA THR A 89 25.46 -3.52 32.02
C THR A 89 25.98 -4.96 32.18
N GLN A 90 26.32 -5.34 33.42
CA GLN A 90 26.67 -6.72 33.76
C GLN A 90 25.51 -7.71 33.48
N ASN A 91 24.27 -7.22 33.41
CA ASN A 91 23.05 -8.02 33.23
C ASN A 91 22.46 -7.91 31.82
N GLY A 92 23.14 -7.24 30.89
CA GLY A 92 22.66 -7.00 29.52
C GLY A 92 22.45 -5.53 29.20
N LEU A 93 21.83 -5.27 28.05
CA LEU A 93 21.49 -3.92 27.59
C LEU A 93 20.26 -3.39 28.35
N VAL A 94 20.34 -2.16 28.81
CA VAL A 94 19.24 -1.42 29.43
C VAL A 94 19.07 -0.07 28.76
N GLY A 95 17.85 0.44 28.67
CA GLY A 95 17.54 1.75 28.10
C GLY A 95 16.16 2.22 28.55
N ASP A 96 15.73 3.36 28.02
CA ASP A 96 14.41 3.91 28.31
C ASP A 96 13.29 3.09 27.65
N SER A 97 12.05 3.42 28.00
CA SER A 97 10.89 2.75 27.42
C SER A 97 10.68 3.16 25.96
N PRO A 98 10.54 2.21 25.02
CA PRO A 98 10.13 2.49 23.64
C PRO A 98 8.76 3.16 23.50
N SER A 99 7.95 3.17 24.57
CA SER A 99 6.68 3.91 24.59
C SER A 99 6.87 5.43 24.71
N GLU A 100 8.07 5.88 25.11
CA GLU A 100 8.39 7.28 25.35
C GLU A 100 9.51 7.78 24.43
N TYR A 101 10.43 6.89 24.02
CA TYR A 101 11.61 7.21 23.22
C TYR A 101 11.73 6.29 22.01
N PHE A 102 12.29 6.82 20.92
CA PHE A 102 12.90 5.98 19.89
C PHE A 102 14.21 5.42 20.44
N ILE A 103 14.35 4.10 20.53
CA ILE A 103 15.58 3.48 21.07
C ILE A 103 16.57 3.30 19.93
N GLY A 104 17.64 4.09 19.96
CA GLY A 104 18.69 4.11 18.96
C GLY A 104 18.72 5.38 18.10
N ASP A 105 19.42 5.29 16.97
CA ASP A 105 19.45 6.30 15.92
C ASP A 105 18.62 5.82 14.70
N PRO A 106 17.50 6.50 14.35
CA PRO A 106 16.65 6.13 13.22
C PRO A 106 17.37 6.18 11.86
N ARG A 107 18.50 6.89 11.76
CA ARG A 107 19.32 6.97 10.54
C ARG A 107 20.36 5.85 10.45
N SER A 108 20.66 5.19 11.56
CA SER A 108 21.60 4.06 11.66
C SER A 108 20.92 2.76 11.26
N SER A 109 21.64 1.90 10.51
CA SER A 109 21.20 0.53 10.22
C SER A 109 21.33 -0.42 11.40
N HIS A 110 21.95 0.01 12.50
CA HIS A 110 22.19 -0.82 13.69
C HIS A 110 21.27 -0.43 14.86
N GLY A 111 20.36 0.53 14.62
CA GLY A 111 19.83 1.38 15.69
C GLY A 111 20.94 2.17 16.35
#